data_AF-A0A1E4ZPD6-F1
#
_entry.id   AF-A0A1E4ZPD6-F1
#
_cell.length_a   1.000
_cell.length_b   1.000
_cell.length_c   1.000
_cell.angle_alpha   90.00
_cell.angle_beta   90.00
_cell.angle_gamma   90.00
#
_symmetry.space_group_name_H-M   'P 1'
#
loop_
_entity.id
_entity.type
_entity.pdbx_description
1 polymer ?
#
loop_
_entity_poly.entity_id
_entity_poly.type
_entity_poly.pdbx_seq_one_letter_code
_entity_poly.pdbx_strand_id
1 'polypeptide(L)'
;MNLIKRLEGKTIFIVSTMIVLYFMGLYLLEAYEVDLVFIGVLIELLTLPFLVAQLSLFVVSLILIFNKKTPSNVFVYLSILLLGGCSLITIFTFYLKAN
;
A
#
# COMPACT_ATOMS: atom_id res chain seq x y z
N MET A 1 11.04 -16.48 18.97
CA MET A 1 10.27 -15.25 19.26
C MET A 1 9.39 -14.95 18.05
N ASN A 2 8.08 -15.23 18.10
CA ASN A 2 7.19 -15.03 16.94
C ASN A 2 7.07 -13.53 16.64
N LEU A 3 7.74 -13.05 15.58
CA LEU A 3 7.69 -11.66 15.07
C LEU A 3 6.24 -11.17 14.86
N ILE A 4 5.32 -12.09 14.58
CA ILE A 4 3.88 -11.84 14.37
C ILE A 4 3.19 -11.39 15.67
N LYS A 5 3.73 -11.71 16.85
CA LYS A 5 3.04 -11.52 18.14
C LYS A 5 3.00 -10.06 18.63
N ARG A 6 3.70 -9.13 17.95
CA ARG A 6 3.75 -7.71 18.31
C ARG A 6 3.40 -6.76 17.16
N LEU A 7 2.74 -7.27 16.11
CA LEU A 7 2.09 -6.41 15.13
C LEU A 7 0.75 -5.93 15.73
N GLU A 8 0.78 -4.74 16.32
CA GLU A 8 -0.44 -4.09 16.78
C GLU A 8 -1.24 -3.64 15.55
N GLY A 9 -2.56 -3.87 15.53
CA GLY A 9 -3.40 -3.52 14.37
C GLY A 9 -3.28 -2.05 13.94
N LYS A 10 -2.91 -1.16 14.88
CA LYS A 10 -2.59 0.25 14.62
C LYS A 10 -1.35 0.43 13.75
N THR A 11 -0.29 -0.33 13.97
CA THR A 11 0.95 -0.25 13.17
C THR A 11 0.69 -0.69 11.73
N ILE A 12 -0.06 -1.78 11.55
CA ILE A 12 -0.45 -2.25 10.21
C ILE A 12 -1.24 -1.16 9.49
N PHE A 13 -2.19 -0.52 10.18
CA PHE A 13 -2.98 0.56 9.62
C PHE A 13 -2.17 1.79 9.26
N ILE A 14 -1.26 2.24 10.12
CA ILE A 14 -0.40 3.40 9.86
C ILE A 14 0.49 3.15 8.64
N VAL A 15 1.15 1.99 8.58
CA VAL A 15 2.03 1.67 7.44
C VAL A 15 1.21 1.55 6.14
N SER A 16 0.05 0.89 6.20
CA SER A 16 -0.86 0.79 5.05
C SER A 16 -1.30 2.17 4.56
N THR A 17 -1.64 3.07 5.49
CA THR A 17 -2.06 4.44 5.17
C THR A 17 -0.92 5.26 4.55
N MET A 18 0.32 5.11 5.05
CA MET A 18 1.50 5.77 4.48
C MET A 18 1.78 5.31 3.05
N ILE A 19 1.65 4.01 2.76
CA ILE A 19 1.81 3.46 1.41
C ILE A 19 0.75 4.04 0.46
N VAL A 20 -0.52 4.06 0.89
CA VAL A 20 -1.60 4.63 0.07
C VAL A 20 -1.38 6.12 -0.18
N LEU A 21 -0.96 6.89 0.83
CA LEU A 21 -0.61 8.30 0.68
C LEU A 21 0.54 8.52 -0.30
N TYR A 22 1.57 7.67 -0.26
CA TYR A 22 2.67 7.72 -1.20
C TYR A 22 2.18 7.54 -2.65
N PHE A 23 1.41 6.48 -2.93
CA PHE A 23 0.85 6.24 -4.26
C PHE A 23 -0.13 7.32 -4.72
N MET A 24 -0.93 7.87 -3.81
CA MET A 24 -1.82 9.00 -4.11
C MET A 24 -1.04 10.26 -4.46
N GLY A 25 0.09 10.51 -3.77
CA GLY A 25 1.02 11.58 -4.09
C GLY A 25 1.66 11.39 -5.46
N LEU A 26 2.07 10.16 -5.81
CA LEU A 26 2.57 9.83 -7.14
C LEU A 26 1.54 10.14 -8.23
N TYR A 27 0.29 9.76 -8.01
CA TYR A 27 -0.80 10.05 -8.95
C TYR A 27 -1.01 11.55 -9.15
N LEU A 28 -0.93 12.35 -8.07
CA LEU A 28 -0.96 13.81 -8.20
C LEU A 28 0.25 14.34 -8.98
N LEU A 29 1.46 13.89 -8.67
CA LEU A 29 2.66 14.33 -9.38
C LEU A 29 2.59 14.05 -10.88
N GLU A 30 2.05 12.89 -11.26
CA GLU A 30 1.81 12.52 -12.66
C GLU A 30 0.73 13.40 -13.29
N ALA A 31 -0.37 13.68 -12.60
CA ALA A 31 -1.45 14.53 -13.09
C ALA A 31 -1.04 16.00 -13.31
N TYR A 32 -0.04 16.49 -12.58
CA TYR A 32 0.51 17.84 -12.71
C TYR A 32 1.73 17.93 -13.64
N GLU A 33 2.10 16.83 -14.33
CA GLU A 33 3.24 16.77 -15.27
C GLU A 33 4.52 17.39 -14.70
N VAL A 34 4.82 17.10 -13.43
CA VAL A 34 5.97 17.67 -12.73
C VAL A 34 7.26 17.05 -13.27
N ASP A 35 7.85 17.70 -14.28
CA ASP A 35 8.96 17.18 -15.08
C ASP A 35 10.34 17.48 -14.44
N LEU A 36 10.54 16.95 -13.24
CA LEU A 36 11.81 17.01 -12.53
C LEU A 36 12.56 15.69 -12.75
N VAL A 37 13.61 15.70 -13.58
CA VAL A 37 14.41 14.50 -13.95
C VAL A 37 14.86 13.66 -12.73
N PHE A 38 15.29 14.32 -11.65
CA PHE A 38 15.69 13.63 -10.41
C PHE A 38 14.51 12.97 -9.67
N ILE A 39 13.32 13.56 -9.76
CA ILE A 39 12.11 13.03 -9.14
C ILE A 39 11.58 11.84 -9.94
N GLY A 40 11.64 11.86 -11.27
CA GLY A 40 11.25 10.73 -12.12
C GLY A 40 12.00 9.43 -11.74
N VAL A 41 13.32 9.50 -11.61
CA VAL A 41 14.15 8.34 -11.22
C VAL A 41 13.84 7.88 -9.79
N LEU A 42 13.62 8.82 -8.86
CA LEU A 42 13.28 8.48 -7.47
C LEU A 42 11.92 7.79 -7.38
N ILE A 43 10.95 8.24 -8.18
CA ILE A 43 9.62 7.65 -8.29
C ILE A 43 9.74 6.23 -8.81
N GLU A 44 10.42 6.00 -9.94
CA GLU A 44 10.57 4.66 -10.50
C GLU A 44 11.26 3.70 -9.53
N LEU A 45 12.31 4.17 -8.85
CA LEU A 45 13.09 3.37 -7.91
C LEU A 45 12.31 3.02 -6.63
N LEU A 46 11.49 3.94 -6.09
CA LEU A 46 10.67 3.68 -4.89
C LEU A 46 9.34 2.98 -5.21
N THR A 47 8.79 3.15 -6.41
CA THR A 47 7.48 2.58 -6.75
C THR A 47 7.50 1.05 -6.67
N LEU A 48 8.55 0.39 -7.20
CA LEU A 48 8.73 -1.07 -7.11
C LEU A 48 8.76 -1.62 -5.67
N PRO A 49 9.64 -1.15 -4.76
CA PRO A 49 9.67 -1.64 -3.38
C PRO A 49 8.39 -1.29 -2.61
N PHE A 50 7.75 -0.15 -2.88
CA PHE A 50 6.46 0.19 -2.28
C PHE A 50 5.33 -0.73 -2.78
N LEU A 51 5.34 -1.14 -4.05
CA LEU A 51 4.41 -2.13 -4.60
C LEU A 51 4.59 -3.50 -3.93
N VAL A 52 5.83 -3.95 -3.76
CA VAL A 52 6.14 -5.19 -3.04
C VAL A 52 5.69 -5.10 -1.58
N ALA A 53 5.94 -3.96 -0.92
CA ALA A 53 5.48 -3.71 0.43
C ALA A 53 3.94 -3.76 0.52
N GLN A 54 3.23 -3.12 -0.41
CA GLN A 54 1.77 -3.14 -0.50
C GLN A 54 1.21 -4.57 -0.59
N LEU A 55 1.74 -5.38 -1.50
CA LEU A 55 1.32 -6.78 -1.69
C LEU A 55 1.62 -7.63 -0.44
N SER A 56 2.81 -7.48 0.14
CA SER A 56 3.19 -8.22 1.34
C SER A 56 2.29 -7.86 2.55
N LEU A 57 1.99 -6.58 2.75
CA LEU A 57 1.08 -6.11 3.81
C LEU A 57 -0.35 -6.57 3.60
N PHE A 58 -0.81 -6.65 2.35
CA PHE A 58 -2.13 -7.18 2.02
C PHE A 58 -2.24 -8.66 2.41
N VAL A 59 -1.25 -9.48 2.05
CA VAL A 59 -1.20 -10.90 2.41
C VAL A 59 -1.11 -11.08 3.94
N VAL A 60 -0.27 -10.31 4.62
CA VAL A 60 -0.16 -10.36 6.10
C VAL A 60 -1.49 -10.00 6.76
N SER A 61 -2.18 -8.98 6.26
CA SER A 61 -3.49 -8.55 6.78
C SER A 61 -4.56 -9.63 6.59
N LEU A 62 -4.58 -10.31 5.43
CA LEU A 62 -5.46 -11.46 5.18
C LEU A 62 -5.18 -12.60 6.15
N ILE A 63 -3.91 -13.01 6.29
CA ILE A 63 -3.51 -14.10 7.19
C ILE A 63 -3.94 -13.80 8.63
N LEU A 64 -3.81 -12.54 9.07
CA LEU A 64 -4.25 -12.11 10.41
C LEU A 64 -5.77 -12.23 10.63
N ILE A 65 -6.59 -12.01 9.60
CA ILE A 65 -8.04 -12.20 9.68
C ILE A 65 -8.39 -13.69 9.72
N PHE A 66 -7.75 -14.51 8.89
CA PHE A 66 -8.00 -15.95 8.83
C PHE A 66 -7.53 -16.67 10.10
N ASN A 67 -6.41 -16.25 10.68
CA ASN A 67 -6.00 -16.68 12.02
C ASN A 67 -6.83 -15.95 13.09
N LYS A 68 -8.04 -16.44 13.37
CA LYS A 68 -8.98 -16.00 14.43
C LYS A 68 -8.41 -15.94 15.87
N LYS A 69 -7.10 -16.13 16.06
CA LYS A 69 -6.41 -16.12 17.35
C LYS A 69 -6.16 -14.71 17.93
N THR A 70 -6.31 -13.67 17.12
CA THR A 70 -6.14 -12.27 17.54
C THR A 70 -7.50 -11.56 17.42
N PRO A 71 -7.92 -10.72 18.39
CA PRO A 71 -9.12 -9.91 18.24
C PRO A 71 -8.99 -9.10 16.96
N SER A 72 -9.92 -9.32 16.03
CA SER A 72 -9.89 -8.68 14.72
C SER A 72 -10.21 -7.19 14.90
N ASN A 73 -9.17 -6.38 15.05
CA ASN A 73 -9.30 -4.95 15.21
C ASN A 73 -9.84 -4.34 13.90
N VAL A 74 -10.78 -3.41 14.02
CA VAL A 74 -11.36 -2.63 12.90
C VAL A 74 -10.27 -2.06 11.98
N PHE A 75 -9.12 -1.71 12.56
CA PHE A 75 -7.93 -1.24 11.85
C PHE A 75 -7.39 -2.20 10.77
N VAL A 76 -7.46 -3.52 10.98
CA VAL A 76 -6.97 -4.50 9.99
C VAL A 76 -7.91 -4.56 8.78
N TYR A 77 -9.22 -4.57 9.02
CA TYR A 77 -10.22 -4.51 7.93
C TYR A 77 -10.09 -3.22 7.13
N LEU A 78 -9.92 -2.08 7.81
CA LEU A 78 -9.75 -0.78 7.16
C LEU A 78 -8.47 -0.74 6.31
N SER A 79 -7.39 -1.37 6.79
CA SER A 79 -6.13 -1.49 6.03
C SER A 79 -6.32 -2.26 4.73
N ILE A 80 -7.02 -3.40 4.76
CA ILE A 80 -7.31 -4.20 3.56
C ILE A 80 -8.15 -3.42 2.56
N LEU A 81 -9.14 -2.67 3.03
CA LEU A 81 -10.00 -1.83 2.19
C LEU A 81 -9.17 -0.72 1.51
N LEU A 82 -8.30 -0.05 2.26
CA LEU A 82 -7.40 0.98 1.74
C LEU A 82 -6.40 0.40 0.72
N LEU A 83 -5.73 -0.70 1.06
CA LEU A 83 -4.72 -1.35 0.22
C LEU A 83 -5.32 -1.92 -1.06
N GLY A 84 -6.49 -2.56 -0.95
CA GLY A 84 -7.23 -3.10 -2.07
C GLY A 84 -7.68 -2.01 -3.03
N GLY A 85 -8.29 -0.93 -2.50
CA GLY A 85 -8.69 0.22 -3.30
C GLY A 85 -7.51 0.88 -4.00
N CYS A 86 -6.39 1.08 -3.31
CA CYS A 86 -5.16 1.60 -3.90
C CYS A 86 -4.64 0.69 -5.03
N SER A 87 -4.64 -0.64 -4.85
CA SER A 87 -4.19 -1.57 -5.90
C SER A 87 -5.05 -1.49 -7.17
N LEU A 88 -6.37 -1.33 -7.01
CA LEU A 88 -7.27 -1.18 -8.15
C LEU A 88 -6.97 0.10 -8.92
N ILE A 89 -6.75 1.22 -8.22
CA ILE A 89 -6.37 2.49 -8.84
C ILE A 89 -5.03 2.33 -9.58
N THR A 90 -4.02 1.74 -8.96
CA THR A 90 -2.71 1.53 -9.58
C THR A 90 -2.81 0.68 -10.86
N ILE A 91 -3.56 -0.43 -10.82
CA ILE A 91 -3.79 -1.28 -11.99
C ILE A 91 -4.54 -0.51 -13.08
N PHE A 92 -5.56 0.27 -12.70
CA PHE A 92 -6.36 1.05 -13.64
C PHE A 92 -5.52 2.15 -14.32
N THR A 93 -4.65 2.83 -13.57
CA THR A 93 -3.70 3.82 -14.11
C THR A 93 -2.72 3.18 -15.11
N PHE A 94 -2.14 2.02 -14.78
CA PHE A 94 -1.26 1.32 -15.72
C PHE A 94 -2.00 0.85 -16.98
N TYR A 95 -3.24 0.39 -16.84
CA TYR A 95 -4.06 -0.03 -17.97
C TYR A 95 -4.44 1.14 -18.88
N LEU A 96 -4.86 2.28 -18.32
CA LEU A 96 -5.20 3.49 -19.07
C LEU A 96 -4.00 4.05 -19.83
N LYS A 97 -2.79 3.97 -19.25
CA LYS A 97 -1.56 4.47 -19.89
C LYS A 97 -1.04 3.56 -21.02
N ALA A 98 -1.49 2.31 -21.08
CA ALA A 98 -1.06 1.32 -22.08
C ALA A 98 -1.93 1.30 -23.37
N ASN A 99 -3.02 2.07 -23.43
CA ASN A 99 -3.95 2.14 -24.56
C ASN A 99 -4.05 3.55 -25.12
#